data_AF-A0AAD4QSH3-F1
#
_entry.id   AF-A0AAD4QSH3-F1
#
_cell.length_a   1.000
_cell.length_b   1.000
_cell.length_c   1.000
_cell.angle_alpha   90.00
_cell.angle_beta   90.00
_cell.angle_gamma   90.00
#
_symmetry.space_group_name_H-M   'P 1'
#
loop_
_entity.id
_entity.type
_entity.pdbx_description
1 polymer ?
#
loop_
_entity_poly.entity_id
_entity_poly.type
_entity_poly.pdbx_seq_one_letter_code
_entity_poly.pdbx_strand_id
1 'polypeptide(L)'
;MDTNSQSHGEPSLVFDSLDIDLVVKVLSHTAYSPFFLFLLPVFFFFQGHKLDDPPILITSAYFVLVSFFWLLKWYARLYRNQGSLLFGPGAVDWGEQIVLITGGASGVGELLANTLAVRNVTVVVLDIKPIVTENYNITYYKCDITKWEEVEAVAKKVIEEVGHPTVLVNNAGVVQGKLILDLSPEDVKQTFNVNTLAHFWTLKAFLPEMIKNKSGHVVTTASVGGIVGMAQMTDYNASKAAVISLHESLRYELDKRYHAPYIRTSLIVPGHILTPLFSTTHFPSSWLFRFCFPSLEPITVAKAIIAVLDEQHSQTVYLPFYANFTPLLPLLPSFLRDLAQWFSGADHAMNSFIKVSGRREDEGPVSDLSRHSKSE
;
A
#
# COMPACT_ATOMS: atom_id res chain seq x y z
N MET A 1 35.22 41.02 4.74
CA MET A 1 35.74 39.91 5.56
C MET A 1 34.60 39.51 6.47
N ASP A 2 33.79 38.48 6.22
CA ASP A 2 33.96 37.33 5.34
C ASP A 2 32.63 36.94 4.69
N THR A 3 32.70 36.69 3.40
CA THR A 3 31.71 36.00 2.59
C THR A 3 31.77 34.52 2.93
N ASN A 4 30.72 33.97 3.53
CA ASN A 4 30.47 32.53 3.47
C ASN A 4 29.02 32.29 3.10
N SER A 5 28.72 32.52 1.83
CA SER A 5 27.52 32.04 1.16
C SER A 5 27.59 30.51 1.07
N GLN A 6 27.00 29.82 2.03
CA GLN A 6 26.61 28.42 1.81
C GLN A 6 25.42 28.44 0.84
N SER A 7 25.73 28.23 -0.43
CA SER A 7 24.74 27.91 -1.46
C SER A 7 24.09 26.58 -1.10
N HIS A 8 22.96 26.62 -0.39
CA HIS A 8 21.97 25.57 -0.50
C HIS A 8 21.52 25.57 -1.96
N GLY A 9 22.06 24.66 -2.77
CA GLY A 9 21.61 24.48 -4.14
C GLY A 9 20.10 24.28 -4.12
N GLU A 10 19.38 25.12 -4.86
CA GLU A 10 17.95 24.92 -5.10
C GLU A 10 17.75 23.46 -5.58
N PRO A 11 16.82 22.69 -4.97
CA PRO A 11 16.54 21.35 -5.42
C PRO A 11 16.11 21.41 -6.88
N SER A 12 16.91 20.80 -7.76
CA SER A 12 16.54 20.71 -9.16
C SER A 12 15.31 19.79 -9.25
N LEU A 13 14.12 20.40 -9.40
CA LEU A 13 12.82 19.72 -9.46
C LEU A 13 12.80 18.49 -10.39
N VAL A 14 13.66 18.48 -11.42
CA VAL A 14 13.76 17.40 -12.40
C VAL A 14 14.45 16.16 -11.84
N PHE A 15 15.60 16.29 -11.16
CA PHE A 15 16.38 15.14 -10.69
C PHE A 15 15.95 14.64 -9.31
N ASP A 16 15.31 15.48 -8.50
CA ASP A 16 14.73 15.05 -7.21
C ASP A 16 13.47 14.19 -7.39
N SER A 17 12.81 14.29 -8.55
CA SER A 17 11.65 13.47 -8.93
C SER A 17 11.99 12.20 -9.72
N LEU A 18 13.26 12.00 -10.06
CA LEU A 18 13.70 10.86 -10.86
C LEU A 18 14.10 9.71 -9.93
N ASP A 19 13.21 8.73 -9.82
CA ASP A 19 13.41 7.50 -9.06
C ASP A 19 13.31 6.25 -9.95
N ILE A 20 13.64 5.09 -9.38
CA ILE A 20 13.55 3.80 -10.08
C ILE A 20 12.12 3.50 -10.54
N ASP A 21 11.10 3.95 -9.79
CA ASP A 21 9.69 3.75 -10.12
C ASP A 21 9.31 4.46 -11.42
N LEU A 22 9.75 5.72 -11.61
CA LEU A 22 9.54 6.47 -12.84
C LEU A 22 10.25 5.80 -14.03
N VAL A 23 11.50 5.39 -13.84
CA VAL A 23 12.28 4.71 -14.90
C VAL A 23 11.60 3.42 -15.32
N VAL A 24 11.22 2.58 -14.36
CA VAL A 24 10.53 1.32 -14.63
C VAL A 24 9.18 1.55 -15.28
N LYS A 25 8.42 2.57 -14.84
CA LYS A 25 7.15 2.94 -15.46
C LYS A 25 7.34 3.28 -16.93
N VAL A 26 8.31 4.12 -17.27
CA VAL A 26 8.62 4.47 -18.67
C VAL A 26 9.03 3.22 -19.47
N LEU A 27 9.92 2.38 -18.93
CA LEU A 27 10.36 1.15 -19.60
C LEU A 27 9.20 0.17 -19.82
N SER A 28 8.30 0.03 -18.84
CA SER A 28 7.13 -0.86 -18.93
C SER A 28 6.17 -0.46 -20.05
N HIS A 29 6.08 0.83 -20.37
CA HIS A 29 5.28 1.35 -21.46
C HIS A 29 6.05 1.52 -22.78
N THR A 30 7.35 1.22 -22.81
CA THR A 30 8.21 1.35 -24.00
C THR A 30 8.92 0.03 -24.31
N ALA A 31 10.12 -0.17 -23.76
CA ALA A 31 11.00 -1.31 -24.05
C ALA A 31 10.49 -2.68 -23.56
N TYR A 32 9.50 -2.71 -22.66
CA TYR A 32 8.87 -3.95 -22.17
C TYR A 32 7.38 -4.05 -22.58
N SER A 33 6.92 -3.22 -23.51
CA SER A 33 5.56 -3.29 -24.02
C SER A 33 5.50 -4.20 -25.26
N PRO A 34 4.66 -5.27 -25.25
CA PRO A 34 4.49 -6.14 -26.42
C PRO A 34 4.14 -5.36 -27.69
N PHE A 35 3.38 -4.27 -27.56
CA PHE A 35 2.97 -3.43 -28.69
C PHE A 35 4.18 -2.81 -29.42
N PHE A 36 5.13 -2.24 -28.68
CA PHE A 36 6.32 -1.63 -29.28
C PHE A 36 7.34 -2.67 -29.72
N LEU A 37 7.46 -3.79 -28.99
CA LEU A 37 8.41 -4.85 -29.32
C LEU A 37 8.03 -5.62 -30.58
N PHE A 38 6.74 -5.74 -30.89
CA PHE A 38 6.28 -6.30 -32.15
C PHE A 38 6.84 -5.55 -33.36
N LEU A 39 7.09 -4.24 -33.25
CA LEU A 39 7.60 -3.43 -34.36
C LEU A 39 9.08 -3.69 -34.68
N LEU A 40 9.87 -4.21 -33.72
CA LEU A 40 11.30 -4.44 -33.90
C LEU A 40 11.63 -5.47 -35.00
N PRO A 41 11.11 -6.72 -34.95
CA PRO A 41 11.39 -7.70 -36.01
C PRO A 41 10.81 -7.25 -37.37
N VAL A 42 9.66 -6.57 -37.35
CA VAL A 42 9.04 -5.99 -38.56
C VAL A 42 9.94 -4.93 -39.19
N PHE A 43 10.54 -4.06 -38.38
CA PHE A 43 11.46 -3.03 -38.85
C PHE A 43 12.70 -3.64 -39.51
N PHE A 44 13.34 -4.63 -38.87
CA PHE A 44 14.50 -5.31 -39.47
C PHE A 44 14.14 -6.05 -40.77
N PHE A 45 12.96 -6.67 -40.83
CA PHE A 45 12.46 -7.28 -42.06
C PHE A 45 12.32 -6.25 -43.20
N PHE A 46 11.76 -5.07 -42.92
CA PHE A 46 11.65 -3.98 -43.91
C PHE A 46 12.99 -3.35 -44.31
N GLN A 47 14.03 -3.47 -43.48
CA GLN A 47 15.40 -3.07 -43.85
C GLN A 47 16.08 -4.05 -44.83
N GLY A 48 15.42 -5.16 -45.16
CA GLY A 48 15.94 -6.16 -46.11
C GLY A 48 16.67 -7.33 -45.45
N HIS A 49 16.60 -7.46 -44.11
CA HIS A 49 17.09 -8.65 -43.43
C HIS A 49 16.22 -9.88 -43.76
N LYS A 50 16.87 -11.03 -43.90
CA LYS A 50 16.18 -12.31 -44.07
C LYS A 50 15.64 -12.77 -42.73
N LEU A 51 14.57 -13.57 -42.75
CA LEU A 51 13.93 -14.09 -41.53
C LEU A 51 14.88 -14.92 -40.64
N ASP A 52 15.92 -15.51 -41.24
CA ASP A 52 16.94 -16.29 -40.53
C ASP A 52 18.09 -15.43 -39.96
N ASP A 53 18.10 -14.13 -40.24
CA ASP A 53 19.17 -13.25 -39.77
C ASP A 53 19.11 -13.07 -38.24
N PRO A 54 20.26 -13.07 -37.54
CA PRO A 54 20.31 -12.95 -36.09
C PRO A 54 19.50 -11.78 -35.49
N PRO A 55 19.48 -10.56 -36.08
CA PRO A 55 18.68 -9.45 -35.54
C PRO A 55 17.17 -9.75 -35.49
N ILE A 56 16.61 -10.40 -36.50
CA ILE A 56 15.18 -10.78 -36.52
C ILE A 56 14.91 -11.87 -35.49
N LEU A 57 15.79 -12.88 -35.40
CA LEU A 57 15.62 -13.97 -34.44
C LEU A 57 15.68 -13.47 -32.99
N ILE A 58 16.65 -12.62 -32.64
CA ILE A 58 16.82 -12.08 -31.28
C ILE A 58 15.62 -11.19 -30.91
N THR A 59 15.21 -10.27 -31.79
CA THR A 59 14.08 -9.37 -31.51
C THR A 59 12.75 -10.11 -31.45
N SER A 60 12.55 -11.14 -32.28
CA SER A 60 11.38 -12.01 -32.21
C SER A 60 11.35 -12.82 -30.92
N ALA A 61 12.49 -13.40 -30.51
CA ALA A 61 12.60 -14.13 -29.25
C ALA A 61 12.30 -13.21 -28.04
N TYR A 62 12.81 -11.98 -28.07
CA TYR A 62 12.54 -10.98 -27.04
C TYR A 62 11.06 -10.59 -26.99
N PHE A 63 10.43 -10.33 -28.14
CA PHE A 63 8.99 -10.08 -28.22
C PHE A 63 8.16 -11.25 -27.67
N VAL A 64 8.50 -12.49 -28.02
CA VAL A 64 7.80 -13.68 -27.51
C VAL A 64 7.95 -13.80 -26.00
N LEU A 65 9.16 -13.61 -25.46
CA LEU A 65 9.42 -13.69 -24.02
C LEU A 65 8.60 -12.64 -23.25
N VAL A 66 8.64 -11.38 -23.69
CA VAL A 66 7.90 -10.29 -23.05
C VAL A 66 6.39 -10.50 -23.18
N SER A 67 5.91 -10.91 -24.36
CA SER A 67 4.49 -11.23 -24.57
C SER A 67 4.01 -12.39 -23.69
N PHE A 68 4.84 -13.41 -23.52
CA PHE A 68 4.54 -14.53 -22.64
C PHE A 68 4.47 -14.11 -21.17
N PHE A 69 5.37 -13.23 -20.72
CA PHE A 69 5.31 -12.64 -19.39
C PHE A 69 4.00 -11.86 -19.15
N TRP A 70 3.60 -11.01 -20.10
CA TRP A 70 2.34 -10.27 -20.00
C TRP A 70 1.11 -11.18 -20.08
N LEU A 71 1.15 -12.22 -20.91
CA LEU A 71 0.10 -13.24 -21.01
C LEU A 71 -0.07 -13.97 -19.68
N LEU A 72 1.02 -14.39 -19.03
CA LEU A 72 0.99 -15.02 -17.72
C LEU A 72 0.41 -14.08 -16.66
N LYS A 73 0.82 -12.81 -16.65
CA LYS A 73 0.29 -11.80 -15.71
C LYS A 73 -1.21 -11.57 -15.91
N TRP A 74 -1.64 -11.44 -17.16
CA TRP A 74 -3.05 -11.31 -17.52
C TRP A 74 -3.85 -12.56 -17.12
N TYR A 75 -3.35 -13.76 -17.41
CA TYR A 75 -3.99 -15.02 -17.06
C TYR A 75 -4.09 -15.20 -15.53
N ALA A 76 -3.04 -14.88 -14.78
CA ALA A 76 -3.05 -14.92 -13.32
C ALA A 76 -4.11 -13.97 -12.73
N ARG A 77 -4.23 -12.76 -13.30
CA ARG A 77 -5.27 -11.80 -12.93
C ARG A 77 -6.66 -12.35 -13.25
N LEU A 78 -6.86 -12.90 -14.44
CA LEU A 78 -8.13 -13.49 -14.87
C LEU A 78 -8.56 -14.64 -13.94
N TYR A 79 -7.63 -15.56 -13.65
CA TYR A 79 -7.84 -16.71 -12.78
C TYR A 79 -8.18 -16.28 -11.35
N ARG A 80 -7.43 -15.33 -10.78
CA ARG A 80 -7.67 -14.81 -9.42
C ARG A 80 -9.06 -14.17 -9.27
N ASN A 81 -9.57 -13.56 -10.34
CA ASN A 81 -10.82 -12.80 -10.32
C ASN A 81 -12.04 -13.58 -10.84
N GLN A 82 -11.83 -14.83 -11.31
CA GLN A 82 -12.85 -15.64 -11.99
C GLN A 82 -13.54 -14.84 -13.11
N GLY A 83 -12.75 -14.03 -13.83
CA GLY A 83 -13.26 -13.13 -14.86
C GLY A 83 -13.58 -13.83 -16.17
N SER A 84 -14.27 -13.13 -17.07
CA SER A 84 -14.53 -13.61 -18.44
C SER A 84 -13.30 -13.39 -19.33
N LEU A 85 -13.04 -14.34 -20.23
CA LEU A 85 -11.98 -14.21 -21.24
C LEU A 85 -12.26 -13.06 -22.23
N LEU A 86 -13.54 -12.77 -22.49
CA LEU A 86 -13.98 -11.84 -23.54
C LEU A 86 -14.45 -10.49 -22.99
N PHE A 87 -14.82 -10.40 -21.71
CA PHE A 87 -15.38 -9.20 -21.12
C PHE A 87 -14.57 -8.77 -19.89
N GLY A 88 -14.15 -7.51 -19.86
CA GLY A 88 -13.57 -6.88 -18.68
C GLY A 88 -14.64 -6.59 -17.61
N PRO A 89 -14.22 -6.21 -16.39
CA PRO A 89 -15.15 -5.72 -15.39
C PRO A 89 -15.84 -4.44 -15.91
N GLY A 90 -17.08 -4.22 -15.47
CA GLY A 90 -17.78 -2.96 -15.72
C GLY A 90 -17.08 -1.78 -15.03
N ALA A 91 -17.27 -0.57 -15.54
CA ALA A 91 -16.80 0.63 -14.87
C ALA A 91 -17.49 0.79 -13.52
N VAL A 92 -16.74 1.26 -12.51
CA VAL A 92 -17.29 1.58 -11.19
C VAL A 92 -18.18 2.80 -11.31
N ASP A 93 -19.45 2.66 -10.92
CA ASP A 93 -20.29 3.82 -10.64
C ASP A 93 -20.01 4.32 -9.23
N TRP A 94 -19.16 5.34 -9.15
CA TRP A 94 -18.75 6.00 -7.91
C TRP A 94 -19.89 6.65 -7.14
N GLY A 95 -21.00 7.02 -7.81
CA GLY A 95 -22.17 7.63 -7.16
C GLY A 95 -22.96 6.65 -6.29
N GLU A 96 -22.88 5.36 -6.59
CA GLU A 96 -23.53 4.29 -5.80
C GLU A 96 -22.61 3.68 -4.75
N GLN A 97 -21.33 4.08 -4.71
CA GLN A 97 -20.38 3.51 -3.75
C GLN A 97 -20.45 4.21 -2.39
N ILE A 98 -20.43 3.39 -1.34
CA ILE A 98 -20.24 3.84 0.04
C ILE A 98 -18.90 3.27 0.52
N VAL A 99 -17.91 4.15 0.68
CA VAL A 99 -16.54 3.75 1.04
C VAL A 99 -16.30 4.01 2.52
N LEU A 100 -16.15 2.94 3.30
CA LEU A 100 -15.77 3.02 4.71
C LEU A 100 -14.25 2.93 4.87
N ILE A 101 -13.65 3.89 5.56
CA ILE A 101 -12.20 4.00 5.77
C ILE A 101 -11.90 4.04 7.27
N THR A 102 -11.08 3.11 7.75
CA THR A 102 -10.51 3.19 9.11
C THR A 102 -9.23 4.02 9.12
N GLY A 103 -9.02 4.79 10.19
CA GLY A 103 -7.84 5.66 10.29
C GLY A 103 -7.88 6.81 9.28
N GLY A 104 -9.08 7.33 9.01
CA GLY A 104 -9.32 8.34 7.99
C GLY A 104 -9.07 9.78 8.44
N ALA A 105 -8.65 10.02 9.69
CA ALA A 105 -8.38 11.38 10.18
C ALA A 105 -6.92 11.83 10.02
N SER A 106 -6.02 10.99 9.48
CA SER A 106 -4.65 11.41 9.17
C SER A 106 -4.01 10.60 8.02
N GLY A 107 -2.93 11.15 7.45
CA GLY A 107 -2.03 10.44 6.54
C GLY A 107 -2.72 9.95 5.26
N VAL A 108 -2.52 8.69 4.90
CA VAL A 108 -3.09 8.11 3.67
C VAL A 108 -4.61 8.04 3.74
N GLY A 109 -5.19 7.74 4.91
CA GLY A 109 -6.63 7.59 5.08
C GLY A 109 -7.37 8.91 4.88
N GLU A 110 -6.86 9.99 5.46
CA GLU A 110 -7.41 11.34 5.27
C GLU A 110 -7.34 11.80 3.82
N LEU A 111 -6.20 11.58 3.16
CA LEU A 111 -6.04 11.95 1.76
C LEU A 111 -6.97 11.15 0.86
N LEU A 112 -7.13 9.86 1.12
CA LEU A 112 -8.06 8.99 0.40
C LEU A 112 -9.50 9.46 0.59
N ALA A 113 -9.91 9.74 1.84
CA ALA A 113 -11.25 10.21 2.17
C ALA A 113 -11.59 11.51 1.44
N ASN A 114 -10.71 12.52 1.51
CA ASN A 114 -10.92 13.80 0.83
C ASN A 114 -10.91 13.65 -0.70
N THR A 115 -10.03 12.82 -1.26
CA THR A 115 -9.96 12.61 -2.72
C THR A 115 -11.23 11.94 -3.26
N LEU A 116 -11.79 10.96 -2.53
CA LEU A 116 -13.04 10.30 -2.91
C LEU A 116 -14.24 11.23 -2.72
N ALA A 117 -14.27 12.02 -1.66
CA ALA A 117 -15.36 12.97 -1.39
C ALA A 117 -15.48 14.05 -2.49
N VAL A 118 -14.35 14.54 -3.02
CA VAL A 118 -14.31 15.47 -4.16
C VAL A 118 -14.87 14.85 -5.45
N ARG A 119 -14.89 13.51 -5.55
CA ARG A 119 -15.50 12.77 -6.66
C ARG A 119 -16.99 12.45 -6.44
N ASN A 120 -17.65 13.09 -5.49
CA ASN A 120 -19.04 12.81 -5.09
C ASN A 120 -19.29 11.36 -4.62
N VAL A 121 -18.26 10.71 -4.07
CA VAL A 121 -18.42 9.40 -3.43
C VAL A 121 -18.84 9.60 -1.98
N THR A 122 -19.79 8.80 -1.49
CA THR A 122 -20.14 8.79 -0.07
C THR A 122 -19.03 8.10 0.72
N VAL A 123 -18.40 8.82 1.65
CA VAL A 123 -17.27 8.31 2.44
C VAL A 123 -17.65 8.28 3.91
N VAL A 124 -17.40 7.15 4.56
CA VAL A 124 -17.57 6.97 6.00
C VAL A 124 -16.20 6.84 6.64
N VAL A 125 -15.87 7.69 7.61
CA VAL A 125 -14.58 7.66 8.31
C VAL A 125 -14.77 7.16 9.74
N LEU A 126 -14.05 6.09 10.09
CA LEU A 126 -13.93 5.59 11.45
C LEU A 126 -12.55 5.95 12.01
N ASP A 127 -12.53 6.82 13.02
CA ASP A 127 -11.29 7.22 13.69
C ASP A 127 -11.57 7.68 15.13
N ILE A 128 -10.56 7.60 15.99
CA ILE A 128 -10.63 8.12 17.37
C ILE A 128 -10.55 9.65 17.40
N LYS A 129 -9.93 10.26 16.37
CA LYS A 129 -9.80 11.71 16.20
C LYS A 129 -10.79 12.20 15.13
N PRO A 130 -11.33 13.41 15.27
CA PRO A 130 -12.16 14.00 14.22
C PRO A 130 -11.30 14.29 12.98
N ILE A 131 -11.86 14.04 11.80
CA ILE A 131 -11.31 14.51 10.53
C ILE A 131 -11.60 16.00 10.36
N VAL A 132 -10.62 16.79 9.92
CA VAL A 132 -10.81 18.20 9.60
C VAL A 132 -11.07 18.32 8.10
N THR A 133 -12.33 18.47 7.71
CA THR A 133 -12.73 18.57 6.31
C THR A 133 -13.98 19.44 6.15
N GLU A 134 -14.09 20.13 5.02
CA GLU A 134 -15.27 20.90 4.61
C GLU A 134 -16.18 20.08 3.67
N ASN A 135 -15.80 18.84 3.33
CA ASN A 135 -16.54 18.00 2.40
C ASN A 135 -17.76 17.36 3.06
N TYR A 136 -18.95 17.70 2.58
CA TYR A 136 -20.23 17.17 3.08
C TYR A 136 -20.46 15.69 2.74
N ASN A 137 -19.73 15.14 1.77
CA ASN A 137 -19.79 13.71 1.41
C ASN A 137 -19.06 12.79 2.41
N ILE A 138 -18.40 13.37 3.43
CA ILE A 138 -17.69 12.62 4.47
C ILE A 138 -18.53 12.61 5.75
N THR A 139 -18.95 11.41 6.17
CA THR A 139 -19.58 11.20 7.47
C THR A 139 -18.56 10.61 8.43
N TYR A 140 -18.28 11.33 9.52
CA TYR A 140 -17.34 10.90 10.56
C TYR A 140 -18.06 10.23 11.72
N TYR A 141 -17.53 9.07 12.14
CA TYR A 141 -17.93 8.43 13.39
C TYR A 141 -16.71 8.24 14.28
N LYS A 142 -16.80 8.77 15.51
CA LYS A 142 -15.82 8.48 16.55
C LYS A 142 -15.93 7.01 16.94
N CYS A 143 -14.88 6.25 16.67
CA CYS A 143 -14.85 4.81 16.94
C CYS A 143 -13.44 4.36 17.32
N ASP A 144 -13.30 3.77 18.50
CA ASP A 144 -12.11 3.00 18.83
C ASP A 144 -12.22 1.59 18.23
N ILE A 145 -11.63 1.43 17.04
CA ILE A 145 -11.68 0.16 16.29
C ILE A 145 -10.97 -1.01 16.99
N THR A 146 -10.31 -0.79 18.13
CA THR A 146 -9.72 -1.88 18.93
C THR A 146 -10.77 -2.67 19.73
N LYS A 147 -11.94 -2.08 19.98
CA LYS A 147 -13.03 -2.67 20.75
C LYS A 147 -14.15 -3.14 19.85
N TRP A 148 -14.49 -4.42 19.95
CA TRP A 148 -15.56 -5.01 19.16
C TRP A 148 -16.91 -4.31 19.38
N GLU A 149 -17.23 -3.99 20.64
CA GLU A 149 -18.53 -3.41 21.02
C GLU A 149 -18.73 -2.02 20.42
N GLU A 150 -17.67 -1.21 20.36
CA GLU A 150 -17.72 0.11 19.72
C GLU A 150 -17.89 -0.03 18.20
N VAL A 151 -17.14 -0.94 17.55
CA VAL A 151 -17.27 -1.20 16.11
C VAL A 151 -18.67 -1.71 15.77
N GLU A 152 -19.24 -2.62 16.56
CA GLU A 152 -20.59 -3.14 16.34
C GLU A 152 -21.66 -2.05 16.48
N ALA A 153 -21.55 -1.20 17.51
CA ALA A 153 -22.48 -0.11 17.73
C ALA A 153 -22.42 0.94 16.62
N VAL A 154 -21.21 1.32 16.19
CA VAL A 154 -21.01 2.29 15.10
C VAL A 154 -21.44 1.71 13.77
N ALA A 155 -21.18 0.42 13.50
CA ALA A 155 -21.62 -0.23 12.27
C ALA A 155 -23.14 -0.18 12.10
N LYS A 156 -23.91 -0.40 13.18
CA LYS A 156 -25.38 -0.26 13.16
C LYS A 156 -25.80 1.16 12.77
N LYS A 157 -25.18 2.18 13.37
CA LYS A 157 -25.44 3.59 13.03
C LYS A 157 -25.10 3.93 11.58
N VAL A 158 -23.93 3.48 11.08
CA VAL A 158 -23.52 3.68 9.69
C VAL A 158 -24.57 3.09 8.74
N ILE A 159 -25.02 1.87 9.01
CA ILE A 159 -26.02 1.18 8.19
C ILE A 159 -27.36 1.91 8.22
N GLU A 160 -27.78 2.41 9.38
CA GLU A 160 -29.05 3.14 9.55
C GLU A 160 -29.03 4.53 8.89
N GLU A 161 -27.93 5.29 9.03
CA GLU A 161 -27.84 6.69 8.61
C GLU A 161 -27.33 6.87 7.17
N VAL A 162 -26.43 6.00 6.72
CA VAL A 162 -25.75 6.11 5.41
C VAL A 162 -26.13 4.96 4.48
N GLY A 163 -26.24 3.74 5.04
CA GLY A 163 -26.47 2.52 4.28
C GLY A 163 -25.29 1.55 4.39
N HIS A 164 -25.37 0.46 3.64
CA HIS A 164 -24.37 -0.61 3.70
C HIS A 164 -23.12 -0.24 2.89
N PRO A 165 -21.93 -0.20 3.52
CA PRO A 165 -20.69 0.07 2.80
C PRO A 165 -20.43 -0.97 1.70
N THR A 166 -20.17 -0.49 0.48
CA THR A 166 -19.79 -1.32 -0.67
C THR A 166 -18.27 -1.56 -0.70
N VAL A 167 -17.50 -0.64 -0.12
CA VAL A 167 -16.05 -0.75 -0.01
C VAL A 167 -15.63 -0.60 1.45
N LEU A 168 -14.80 -1.52 1.93
CA LEU A 168 -14.17 -1.47 3.26
C LEU A 168 -12.66 -1.31 3.11
N VAL A 169 -12.12 -0.18 3.56
CA VAL A 169 -10.69 0.14 3.58
C VAL A 169 -10.17 0.03 5.00
N ASN A 170 -9.55 -1.10 5.32
CA ASN A 170 -8.83 -1.31 6.57
C ASN A 170 -7.42 -0.71 6.47
N ASN A 171 -7.28 0.54 6.93
CA ASN A 171 -6.07 1.34 6.78
C ASN A 171 -5.42 1.75 8.10
N ALA A 172 -6.18 1.85 9.20
CA ALA A 172 -5.66 2.27 10.49
C ALA A 172 -4.41 1.48 10.93
N GLY A 173 -3.46 2.17 11.55
CA GLY A 173 -2.25 1.53 12.04
C GLY A 173 -1.45 2.37 13.03
N VAL A 174 -0.66 1.69 13.86
CA VAL A 174 0.28 2.27 14.83
C VAL A 174 1.61 1.53 14.79
N VAL A 175 2.68 2.22 15.21
CA VAL A 175 4.03 1.67 15.36
C VAL A 175 4.65 2.19 16.65
N GLN A 176 5.46 1.37 17.32
CA GLN A 176 6.12 1.73 18.59
C GLN A 176 7.57 2.15 18.40
N GLY A 177 8.32 1.46 17.53
CA GLY A 177 9.72 1.79 17.23
C GLY A 177 10.69 1.46 18.37
N LYS A 178 10.44 0.37 19.11
CA LYS A 178 11.25 -0.04 20.27
C LYS A 178 11.85 -1.43 20.03
N LEU A 179 12.96 -1.72 20.69
CA LEU A 179 13.50 -3.08 20.75
C LEU A 179 12.55 -4.01 21.51
N ILE A 180 12.63 -5.30 21.24
CA ILE A 180 11.74 -6.30 21.85
C ILE A 180 11.78 -6.31 23.39
N LEU A 181 12.93 -5.99 23.99
CA LEU A 181 13.09 -5.92 25.44
C LEU A 181 12.53 -4.63 26.06
N ASP A 182 12.39 -3.57 25.25
CA ASP A 182 11.89 -2.25 25.68
C ASP A 182 10.39 -2.09 25.40
N LEU A 183 9.80 -3.02 24.65
CA LEU A 183 8.36 -3.06 24.41
C LEU A 183 7.63 -3.48 25.69
N SER A 184 6.71 -2.64 26.17
CA SER A 184 5.80 -3.05 27.23
C SER A 184 4.74 -4.02 26.68
N PRO A 185 4.10 -4.83 27.54
CA PRO A 185 2.94 -5.63 27.14
C PRO A 185 1.82 -4.78 26.50
N GLU A 186 1.63 -3.55 26.97
CA GLU A 186 0.63 -2.59 26.48
C GLU A 186 0.98 -2.10 25.08
N ASP A 187 2.26 -1.88 24.78
CA ASP A 187 2.74 -1.52 23.45
C ASP A 187 2.43 -2.61 22.43
N VAL A 188 2.75 -3.87 22.76
CA VAL A 188 2.47 -5.02 21.88
C VAL A 188 0.96 -5.19 21.70
N LYS A 189 0.17 -5.13 22.77
CA LYS A 189 -1.30 -5.21 22.71
C LYS A 189 -1.86 -4.11 21.83
N GLN A 190 -1.42 -2.87 21.98
CA GLN A 190 -1.90 -1.76 21.16
C GLN A 190 -1.63 -2.02 19.68
N THR A 191 -0.40 -2.43 19.34
CA THR A 191 0.00 -2.70 17.95
C THR A 191 -0.86 -3.80 17.34
N PHE A 192 -1.05 -4.94 18.01
CA PHE A 192 -1.90 -6.02 17.50
C PHE A 192 -3.39 -5.65 17.48
N ASN A 193 -3.88 -4.93 18.48
CA ASN A 193 -5.28 -4.54 18.54
C ASN A 193 -5.66 -3.62 17.37
N VAL A 194 -4.83 -2.61 17.08
CA VAL A 194 -5.08 -1.67 15.98
C VAL A 194 -4.74 -2.29 14.63
N ASN A 195 -3.54 -2.86 14.47
CA ASN A 195 -3.05 -3.29 13.16
C ASN A 195 -3.63 -4.63 12.71
N THR A 196 -4.14 -5.46 13.62
CA THR A 196 -4.60 -6.83 13.30
C THR A 196 -6.04 -7.07 13.74
N LEU A 197 -6.37 -6.99 15.04
CA LEU A 197 -7.71 -7.36 15.52
C LEU A 197 -8.80 -6.43 15.00
N ALA A 198 -8.52 -5.14 14.83
CA ALA A 198 -9.46 -4.20 14.22
C ALA A 198 -9.95 -4.67 12.83
N HIS A 199 -9.10 -5.33 12.04
CA HIS A 199 -9.50 -5.87 10.74
C HIS A 199 -10.54 -7.00 10.89
N PHE A 200 -10.40 -7.86 11.91
CA PHE A 200 -11.40 -8.89 12.20
C PHE A 200 -12.73 -8.25 12.60
N TRP A 201 -12.71 -7.19 13.40
CA TRP A 201 -13.91 -6.50 13.85
C TRP A 201 -14.65 -5.81 12.70
N THR A 202 -13.94 -5.05 11.86
CA THR A 202 -14.59 -4.39 10.71
C THR A 202 -15.08 -5.41 9.69
N LEU A 203 -14.34 -6.48 9.43
CA LEU A 203 -14.81 -7.57 8.56
C LEU A 203 -16.07 -8.21 9.13
N LYS A 204 -16.09 -8.57 10.42
CA LYS A 204 -17.25 -9.18 11.05
C LYS A 204 -18.48 -8.25 11.04
N ALA A 205 -18.28 -6.94 11.10
CA ALA A 205 -19.35 -5.95 11.09
C ALA A 205 -19.93 -5.68 9.68
N PHE A 206 -19.08 -5.58 8.65
CA PHE A 206 -19.52 -5.09 7.33
C PHE A 206 -19.54 -6.16 6.22
N LEU A 207 -18.77 -7.24 6.35
CA LEU A 207 -18.71 -8.31 5.35
C LEU A 207 -20.02 -9.09 5.18
N PRO A 208 -20.85 -9.35 6.22
CA PRO A 208 -22.07 -10.14 6.06
C PRO A 208 -23.01 -9.61 4.97
N GLU A 209 -23.19 -8.29 4.88
CA GLU A 209 -24.06 -7.70 3.86
C GLU A 209 -23.41 -7.75 2.46
N MET A 210 -22.09 -7.57 2.36
CA MET A 210 -21.38 -7.77 1.08
C MET A 210 -21.59 -9.19 0.54
N ILE A 211 -21.53 -10.21 1.42
CA ILE A 211 -21.81 -11.62 1.08
C ILE A 211 -23.25 -11.79 0.61
N LYS A 212 -24.22 -11.24 1.35
CA LYS A 212 -25.64 -11.30 0.99
C LYS A 212 -25.92 -10.66 -0.38
N ASN A 213 -25.31 -9.51 -0.65
CA ASN A 213 -25.45 -8.79 -1.91
C ASN A 213 -24.55 -9.32 -3.03
N LYS A 214 -23.63 -10.25 -2.71
CA LYS A 214 -22.62 -10.80 -3.62
C LYS A 214 -21.81 -9.72 -4.34
N SER A 215 -21.58 -8.59 -3.66
CA SER A 215 -20.89 -7.43 -4.20
C SER A 215 -20.17 -6.71 -3.06
N GLY A 216 -18.98 -6.22 -3.35
CA GLY A 216 -18.21 -5.39 -2.44
C GLY A 216 -16.71 -5.49 -2.70
N HIS A 217 -15.95 -4.62 -2.05
CA HIS A 217 -14.49 -4.61 -2.15
C HIS A 217 -13.86 -4.39 -0.77
N VAL A 218 -13.03 -5.34 -0.33
CA VAL A 218 -12.20 -5.19 0.87
C VAL A 218 -10.78 -4.81 0.48
N VAL A 219 -10.33 -3.65 0.94
CA VAL A 219 -8.95 -3.18 0.83
C VAL A 219 -8.26 -3.34 2.19
N THR A 220 -7.10 -3.98 2.19
CA THR A 220 -6.27 -4.21 3.38
C THR A 220 -4.93 -3.52 3.21
N THR A 221 -4.61 -2.57 4.09
CA THR A 221 -3.31 -1.89 4.11
C THR A 221 -2.33 -2.62 5.03
N ALA A 222 -1.40 -3.34 4.43
CA ALA A 222 -0.29 -4.01 5.10
C ALA A 222 0.99 -3.15 5.05
N SER A 223 2.14 -3.78 4.88
CA SER A 223 3.44 -3.14 4.70
C SER A 223 4.47 -4.17 4.21
N VAL A 224 5.55 -3.72 3.57
CA VAL A 224 6.75 -4.54 3.34
C VAL A 224 7.26 -5.18 4.63
N GLY A 225 7.10 -4.51 5.78
CA GLY A 225 7.40 -5.06 7.11
C GLY A 225 6.59 -6.30 7.50
N GLY A 226 5.49 -6.60 6.79
CA GLY A 226 4.76 -7.85 6.97
C GLY A 226 5.37 -9.06 6.25
N ILE A 227 6.40 -8.84 5.42
CA ILE A 227 7.07 -9.88 4.62
C ILE A 227 8.52 -10.06 5.07
N VAL A 228 9.20 -8.94 5.36
CA VAL A 228 10.59 -8.93 5.84
C VAL A 228 10.67 -8.26 7.21
N GLY A 229 11.61 -8.73 8.03
CA GLY A 229 11.87 -8.16 9.35
C GLY A 229 12.78 -6.94 9.30
N MET A 230 12.59 -6.03 10.24
CA MET A 230 13.42 -4.85 10.48
C MET A 230 13.60 -4.68 11.99
N ALA A 231 14.80 -4.29 12.42
CA ALA A 231 15.07 -4.01 13.83
C ALA A 231 14.14 -2.91 14.38
N GLN A 232 13.87 -2.96 15.70
CA GLN A 232 12.98 -2.04 16.43
C GLN A 232 11.52 -1.99 15.94
N MET A 233 11.09 -2.96 15.13
CA MET A 233 9.72 -3.06 14.60
C MET A 233 9.14 -4.47 14.78
N THR A 234 9.55 -5.21 15.80
CA THR A 234 9.17 -6.63 15.97
C THR A 234 7.67 -6.81 16.13
N ASP A 235 7.01 -5.96 16.92
CA ASP A 235 5.56 -5.92 17.10
C ASP A 235 4.83 -5.51 15.81
N TYR A 236 5.29 -4.43 15.16
CA TYR A 236 4.70 -3.91 13.93
C TYR A 236 4.79 -4.93 12.80
N ASN A 237 5.97 -5.48 12.54
CA ASN A 237 6.21 -6.45 11.48
C ASN A 237 5.38 -7.72 11.68
N ALA A 238 5.33 -8.24 12.91
CA ALA A 238 4.47 -9.39 13.25
C ALA A 238 2.99 -9.09 13.01
N SER A 239 2.51 -7.90 13.40
CA SER A 239 1.12 -7.49 13.17
C SER A 239 0.78 -7.34 11.68
N LYS A 240 1.72 -6.83 10.87
CA LYS A 240 1.56 -6.67 9.42
C LYS A 240 1.64 -8.01 8.68
N ALA A 241 2.45 -8.96 9.15
CA ALA A 241 2.46 -10.33 8.64
C ALA A 241 1.11 -11.03 8.91
N ALA A 242 0.55 -10.83 10.11
CA ALA A 242 -0.76 -11.40 10.47
C ALA A 242 -1.87 -10.93 9.53
N VAL A 243 -1.92 -9.64 9.17
CA VAL A 243 -2.96 -9.15 8.23
C VAL A 243 -2.77 -9.58 6.79
N ILE A 244 -1.53 -9.83 6.34
CA ILE A 244 -1.28 -10.43 5.02
C ILE A 244 -1.90 -11.84 4.97
N SER A 245 -1.66 -12.64 6.01
CA SER A 245 -2.22 -13.99 6.11
C SER A 245 -3.75 -13.99 6.28
N LEU A 246 -4.30 -13.06 7.08
CA LEU A 246 -5.74 -12.83 7.17
C LEU A 246 -6.35 -12.50 5.82
N HIS A 247 -5.72 -11.60 5.06
CA HIS A 247 -6.22 -11.17 3.75
C HIS A 247 -6.28 -12.33 2.76
N GLU A 248 -5.22 -13.14 2.73
CA GLU A 248 -5.16 -14.32 1.88
C GLU A 248 -6.22 -15.37 2.29
N SER A 249 -6.35 -15.63 3.59
CA SER A 249 -7.35 -16.56 4.12
C SER A 249 -8.78 -16.11 3.80
N LEU A 250 -9.07 -14.83 3.99
CA LEU A 250 -10.37 -14.22 3.65
C LEU A 250 -10.73 -14.45 2.18
N ARG A 251 -9.78 -14.26 1.26
CA ARG A 251 -10.02 -14.53 -0.16
C ARG A 251 -10.45 -15.97 -0.41
N TYR A 252 -9.75 -16.94 0.19
CA TYR A 252 -10.10 -18.35 0.02
C TYR A 252 -11.46 -18.69 0.64
N GLU A 253 -11.81 -18.09 1.77
CA GLU A 253 -13.14 -18.25 2.36
C GLU A 253 -14.23 -17.69 1.43
N LEU A 254 -14.05 -16.48 0.91
CA LEU A 254 -14.99 -15.86 -0.04
C LEU A 254 -15.15 -16.72 -1.31
N ASP A 255 -14.05 -17.17 -1.89
CA ASP A 255 -14.05 -17.96 -3.13
C ASP A 255 -14.63 -19.37 -2.94
N LYS A 256 -14.27 -20.05 -1.84
CA LYS A 256 -14.46 -21.52 -1.69
C LYS A 256 -15.49 -21.93 -0.65
N ARG A 257 -15.86 -21.05 0.29
CA ARG A 257 -16.83 -21.34 1.35
C ARG A 257 -18.10 -20.51 1.22
N TYR A 258 -17.97 -19.20 1.01
CA TYR A 258 -19.11 -18.31 0.82
C TYR A 258 -19.61 -18.26 -0.63
N HIS A 259 -18.86 -18.82 -1.58
CA HIS A 259 -19.18 -18.82 -3.01
C HIS A 259 -19.46 -17.39 -3.54
N ALA A 260 -18.68 -16.42 -3.06
CA ALA A 260 -18.81 -15.00 -3.37
C ALA A 260 -17.52 -14.43 -4.00
N PRO A 261 -17.04 -14.98 -5.14
CA PRO A 261 -15.80 -14.53 -5.80
C PRO A 261 -15.88 -13.12 -6.39
N TYR A 262 -17.08 -12.57 -6.47
CA TYR A 262 -17.36 -11.20 -6.90
C TYR A 262 -17.01 -10.16 -5.84
N ILE A 263 -16.88 -10.56 -4.57
CA ILE A 263 -16.36 -9.69 -3.52
C ILE A 263 -14.85 -9.60 -3.70
N ARG A 264 -14.39 -8.42 -4.10
CA ARG A 264 -12.99 -8.19 -4.44
C ARG A 264 -12.17 -8.00 -3.18
N THR A 265 -10.94 -8.50 -3.20
CA THR A 265 -9.98 -8.37 -2.10
C THR A 265 -8.67 -7.83 -2.62
N SER A 266 -8.30 -6.65 -2.12
CA SER A 266 -7.05 -6.00 -2.50
C SER A 266 -6.13 -5.76 -1.32
N LEU A 267 -4.87 -6.16 -1.48
CA LEU A 267 -3.83 -6.03 -0.47
C LEU A 267 -2.84 -4.97 -0.93
N ILE A 268 -2.68 -3.91 -0.15
CA ILE A 268 -1.71 -2.84 -0.40
C ILE A 268 -0.50 -3.09 0.50
N VAL A 269 0.67 -3.27 -0.09
CA VAL A 269 1.93 -3.58 0.58
C VAL A 269 2.92 -2.44 0.32
N PRO A 270 2.78 -1.30 1.04
CA PRO A 270 3.68 -0.18 0.87
C PRO A 270 5.01 -0.38 1.62
N GLY A 271 6.06 0.21 1.07
CA GLY A 271 7.32 0.51 1.75
C GLY A 271 7.17 1.69 2.70
N HIS A 272 8.24 2.48 2.85
CA HIS A 272 8.19 3.67 3.68
C HIS A 272 7.30 4.76 3.06
N ILE A 273 6.38 5.33 3.85
CA ILE A 273 5.47 6.41 3.43
C ILE A 273 5.70 7.64 4.29
N LEU A 274 5.83 8.80 3.66
CA LEU A 274 5.98 10.10 4.31
C LEU A 274 4.67 10.56 4.98
N THR A 275 4.36 9.96 6.13
CA THR A 275 3.18 10.27 6.96
C THR A 275 3.58 10.55 8.40
N PRO A 276 2.69 11.10 9.24
CA PRO A 276 2.92 11.23 10.67
C PRO A 276 3.21 9.91 11.42
N LEU A 277 3.00 8.74 10.79
CA LEU A 277 3.35 7.43 11.36
C LEU A 277 4.86 7.19 11.40
N PHE A 278 5.59 7.69 10.39
CA PHE A 278 7.04 7.50 10.23
C PHE A 278 7.80 8.83 10.09
N SER A 279 7.23 9.94 10.60
CA SER A 279 7.80 11.28 10.41
C SER A 279 9.18 11.51 11.05
N THR A 280 9.56 10.68 12.01
CA THR A 280 10.84 10.75 12.73
C THR A 280 11.78 9.61 12.37
N THR A 281 11.51 8.88 11.30
CA THR A 281 12.37 7.81 10.79
C THR A 281 13.47 8.43 9.92
N HIS A 282 14.71 7.94 10.05
CA HIS A 282 15.85 8.48 9.32
C HIS A 282 16.41 7.44 8.35
N PHE A 283 16.43 7.78 7.07
CA PHE A 283 17.06 6.95 6.03
C PHE A 283 18.37 7.59 5.55
N PRO A 284 19.29 6.80 4.98
CA PRO A 284 20.46 7.33 4.30
C PRO A 284 20.08 8.39 3.26
N SER A 285 20.75 9.55 3.31
CA SER A 285 20.49 10.68 2.41
C SER A 285 21.19 10.58 1.06
N SER A 286 21.92 9.49 0.80
CA SER A 286 22.66 9.31 -0.44
C SER A 286 21.73 9.24 -1.65
N TRP A 287 22.12 9.89 -2.75
CA TRP A 287 21.30 9.95 -3.97
C TRP A 287 20.96 8.54 -4.50
N LEU A 288 21.94 7.63 -4.52
CA LEU A 288 21.74 6.25 -5.00
C LEU A 288 20.72 5.50 -4.14
N PHE A 289 20.74 5.71 -2.82
CA PHE A 289 19.76 5.11 -1.92
C PHE A 289 18.36 5.65 -2.19
N ARG A 290 18.20 6.99 -2.28
CA ARG A 290 16.92 7.63 -2.63
C ARG A 290 16.37 7.16 -3.98
N PHE A 291 17.25 6.93 -4.94
CA PHE A 291 16.86 6.43 -6.27
C PHE A 291 16.37 4.97 -6.22
N CYS A 292 17.08 4.07 -5.53
CA CYS A 292 16.76 2.64 -5.46
C CYS A 292 15.65 2.30 -4.44
N PHE A 293 15.57 3.06 -3.34
CA PHE A 293 14.63 2.88 -2.24
C PHE A 293 13.87 4.19 -1.97
N PRO A 294 13.08 4.68 -2.95
CA PRO A 294 12.35 5.93 -2.78
C PRO A 294 11.31 5.81 -1.67
N SER A 295 11.13 6.88 -0.90
CA SER A 295 10.01 7.00 0.04
C SER A 295 8.74 7.39 -0.72
N LEU A 296 7.60 6.81 -0.36
CA LEU A 296 6.33 7.09 -1.00
C LEU A 296 5.69 8.35 -0.42
N GLU A 297 5.18 9.21 -1.29
CA GLU A 297 4.20 10.21 -0.90
C GLU A 297 2.84 9.54 -0.60
N PRO A 298 2.08 10.03 0.39
CA PRO A 298 0.75 9.50 0.71
C PRO A 298 -0.20 9.48 -0.50
N ILE A 299 -0.07 10.46 -1.39
CA ILE A 299 -0.89 10.58 -2.61
C ILE A 299 -0.67 9.41 -3.58
N THR A 300 0.53 8.87 -3.64
CA THR A 300 0.85 7.72 -4.50
C THR A 300 0.12 6.47 -4.01
N VAL A 301 0.07 6.26 -2.69
CA VAL A 301 -0.65 5.14 -2.08
C VAL A 301 -2.17 5.32 -2.24
N ALA A 302 -2.69 6.54 -1.99
CA ALA A 302 -4.12 6.82 -2.19
C ALA A 302 -4.54 6.62 -3.67
N LYS A 303 -3.74 7.09 -4.63
CA LYS A 303 -3.95 6.84 -6.07
C LYS A 303 -3.94 5.36 -6.41
N ALA A 304 -3.03 4.58 -5.81
CA ALA A 304 -2.99 3.14 -6.02
C ALA A 304 -4.24 2.43 -5.47
N ILE A 305 -4.73 2.83 -4.29
CA ILE A 305 -5.99 2.31 -3.74
C ILE A 305 -7.15 2.63 -4.69
N ILE A 306 -7.27 3.89 -5.13
CA ILE A 306 -8.31 4.31 -6.07
C ILE A 306 -8.23 3.53 -7.39
N ALA A 307 -7.03 3.37 -7.96
CA ALA A 307 -6.85 2.63 -9.20
C ALA A 307 -7.27 1.15 -9.05
N VAL A 308 -6.99 0.54 -7.90
CA VAL A 308 -7.41 -0.83 -7.61
C VAL A 308 -8.92 -0.95 -7.49
N LEU A 309 -9.58 0.05 -6.90
CA LEU A 309 -11.04 0.14 -6.84
C LEU A 309 -11.62 0.32 -8.25
N ASP A 310 -11.07 1.23 -9.07
CA ASP A 310 -11.47 1.46 -10.47
C ASP A 310 -11.32 0.18 -11.32
N GLU A 311 -10.24 -0.59 -11.12
CA GLU A 311 -10.00 -1.84 -11.85
C GLU A 311 -10.95 -2.98 -11.48
N GLN A 312 -11.65 -2.92 -10.34
CA GLN A 312 -12.57 -3.96 -9.87
C GLN A 312 -11.99 -5.38 -9.84
N HIS A 313 -10.69 -5.47 -9.58
CA HIS A 313 -9.95 -6.73 -9.47
C HIS A 313 -9.36 -6.91 -8.08
N SER A 314 -9.48 -8.13 -7.56
CA SER A 314 -8.67 -8.65 -6.47
C SER A 314 -7.22 -8.73 -6.89
N GLN A 315 -6.35 -7.97 -6.22
CA GLN A 315 -4.92 -7.92 -6.52
C GLN A 315 -4.08 -7.55 -5.31
N THR A 316 -2.78 -7.85 -5.39
CA THR A 316 -1.81 -7.40 -4.40
C THR A 316 -0.94 -6.33 -5.06
N VAL A 317 -0.87 -5.15 -4.44
CA VAL A 317 -0.13 -4.00 -4.95
C VAL A 317 1.07 -3.75 -4.04
N TYR A 318 2.26 -3.94 -4.60
CA TYR A 318 3.54 -3.64 -3.95
C TYR A 318 4.05 -2.30 -4.43
N LEU A 319 4.35 -1.39 -3.51
CA LEU A 319 4.87 -0.05 -3.80
C LEU A 319 5.96 0.30 -2.79
N PRO A 320 7.05 1.00 -3.17
CA PRO A 320 7.48 1.31 -4.54
C PRO A 320 7.92 0.06 -5.32
N PHE A 321 8.50 0.22 -6.51
CA PHE A 321 8.88 -0.88 -7.40
C PHE A 321 9.69 -1.97 -6.70
N TYR A 322 10.65 -1.60 -5.84
CA TYR A 322 11.47 -2.57 -5.11
C TYR A 322 10.63 -3.55 -4.26
N ALA A 323 9.46 -3.12 -3.78
CA ALA A 323 8.59 -3.94 -2.94
C ALA A 323 8.06 -5.17 -3.68
N ASN A 324 8.05 -5.17 -5.02
CA ASN A 324 7.65 -6.33 -5.82
C ASN A 324 8.61 -7.52 -5.65
N PHE A 325 9.85 -7.27 -5.22
CA PHE A 325 10.86 -8.32 -5.01
C PHE A 325 10.93 -8.80 -3.56
N THR A 326 10.27 -8.13 -2.61
CA THR A 326 10.33 -8.52 -1.19
C THR A 326 9.75 -9.91 -0.92
N PRO A 327 8.72 -10.44 -1.64
CA PRO A 327 8.28 -11.82 -1.46
C PRO A 327 9.33 -12.87 -1.84
N LEU A 328 10.34 -12.50 -2.63
CA LEU A 328 11.43 -13.41 -3.02
C LEU A 328 12.52 -13.49 -1.95
N LEU A 329 12.68 -12.46 -1.12
CA LEU A 329 13.75 -12.41 -0.11
C LEU A 329 13.68 -13.57 0.90
N PRO A 330 12.51 -13.97 1.44
CA PRO A 330 12.42 -15.13 2.33
C PRO A 330 12.87 -16.46 1.70
N LEU A 331 12.86 -16.57 0.37
CA LEU A 331 13.28 -17.77 -0.37
C LEU A 331 14.82 -17.84 -0.53
N LEU A 332 15.53 -16.74 -0.31
CA LEU A 332 16.98 -16.69 -0.45
C LEU A 332 17.69 -17.28 0.79
N PRO A 333 18.89 -17.85 0.63
CA PRO A 333 19.77 -18.20 1.74
C PRO A 333 20.01 -17.02 2.70
N SER A 334 20.22 -17.30 3.98
CA SER A 334 20.37 -16.27 5.03
C SER A 334 21.42 -15.21 4.70
N PHE A 335 22.59 -15.60 4.19
CA PHE A 335 23.65 -14.64 3.87
C PHE A 335 23.25 -13.61 2.79
N LEU A 336 22.41 -13.99 1.81
CA LEU A 336 21.90 -13.04 0.81
C LEU A 336 20.83 -12.13 1.40
N ARG A 337 20.03 -12.65 2.33
CA ARG A 337 19.03 -11.86 3.06
C ARG A 337 19.70 -10.82 3.95
N ASP A 338 20.72 -11.22 4.69
CA ASP A 338 21.50 -10.34 5.56
C ASP A 338 22.24 -9.28 4.75
N LEU A 339 22.78 -9.64 3.58
CA LEU A 339 23.38 -8.69 2.65
C LEU A 339 22.36 -7.68 2.11
N ALA A 340 21.16 -8.14 1.73
CA ALA A 340 20.08 -7.25 1.29
C ALA A 340 19.60 -6.33 2.42
N GLN A 341 19.49 -6.86 3.64
CA GLN A 341 19.15 -6.10 4.84
C GLN A 341 20.18 -5.00 5.11
N TRP A 342 21.47 -5.37 5.11
CA TRP A 342 22.58 -4.43 5.29
C TRP A 342 22.57 -3.33 4.22
N PHE A 343 22.38 -3.69 2.94
CA PHE A 343 22.32 -2.72 1.84
C PHE A 343 21.11 -1.79 1.93
N SER A 344 19.97 -2.26 2.45
CA SER A 344 18.77 -1.46 2.63
C SER A 344 18.86 -0.46 3.78
N GLY A 345 19.79 -0.64 4.73
CA GLY A 345 19.89 0.19 5.93
C GLY A 345 18.65 0.16 6.84
N ALA A 346 17.70 -0.75 6.59
CA ALA A 346 16.39 -0.77 7.27
C ALA A 346 16.52 -0.98 8.78
N ASP A 347 17.55 -1.70 9.24
CA ASP A 347 17.79 -1.95 10.67
C ASP A 347 18.20 -0.71 11.46
N HIS A 348 18.62 0.36 10.79
CA HIS A 348 19.04 1.61 11.43
C HIS A 348 17.99 2.72 11.30
N ALA A 349 16.92 2.49 10.53
CA ALA A 349 15.93 3.52 10.21
C ALA A 349 15.19 4.05 11.45
N MET A 350 15.07 3.21 12.48
CA MET A 350 14.29 3.49 13.69
C MET A 350 15.12 3.96 14.89
N ASN A 351 16.46 4.05 14.76
CA ASN A 351 17.35 4.30 15.90
C ASN A 351 17.01 5.56 16.71
N SER A 352 16.54 6.62 16.04
CA SER A 352 16.13 7.90 16.64
C SER A 352 14.62 8.14 16.54
N PHE A 353 13.83 7.08 16.30
CA PHE A 353 12.40 7.19 16.11
C PHE A 353 11.69 7.63 17.40
N ILE A 354 10.79 8.59 17.28
CA ILE A 354 9.91 9.04 18.34
C ILE A 354 8.47 8.92 17.83
N LYS A 355 7.65 8.13 18.53
CA LYS A 355 6.24 7.96 18.18
C LYS A 355 5.48 9.28 18.31
N VAL A 356 4.97 9.80 17.19
CA VAL A 356 4.17 11.05 17.12
C VAL A 356 2.67 10.76 16.96
N SER A 357 2.31 9.79 16.12
CA SER A 357 0.93 9.41 15.85
C SER A 357 0.53 8.10 16.53
N GLY A 358 -0.78 7.87 16.73
CA GLY A 358 -1.29 6.67 17.39
C GLY A 358 -0.86 6.53 18.86
N ARG A 359 -0.48 7.63 19.52
CA ARG A 359 -0.11 7.63 20.95
C ARG A 359 -1.33 7.36 21.83
N ARG A 360 -1.12 6.62 22.90
CA ARG A 360 -2.10 6.46 23.97
C ARG A 360 -2.08 7.67 24.91
N GLU A 361 -3.15 7.83 25.68
CA GLU A 361 -3.24 8.91 26.67
C GLU A 361 -2.15 8.80 27.77
N ASP A 362 -1.76 7.57 28.15
CA ASP A 362 -0.71 7.30 29.14
C ASP A 362 0.70 7.62 28.64
N GLU A 363 0.93 7.68 27.33
CA GLU A 363 2.24 8.01 26.75
C GLU A 363 2.59 9.51 26.90
N GLY A 364 1.63 10.35 27.30
CA GLY A 364 1.83 11.80 27.44
C GLY A 364 2.16 12.52 26.11
N PRO A 365 2.48 13.83 26.15
CA PRO A 365 2.83 14.60 24.96
C PRO A 365 4.20 14.18 24.39
N VAL A 366 4.44 14.52 23.12
CA VAL A 366 5.76 14.35 22.49
C VAL A 366 6.77 15.22 23.23
N SER A 367 7.85 14.64 23.74
CA SER A 367 8.90 15.39 24.43
C SER A 367 9.63 16.33 23.44
N ASP A 368 9.96 17.55 23.88
CA ASP A 368 10.58 18.63 23.08
C ASP A 368 12.00 18.32 22.52
N LEU A 369 12.51 17.10 22.73
CA LEU A 369 13.81 16.65 22.23
C LEU A 369 13.91 16.65 20.69
N SER A 370 12.79 16.78 19.99
CA SER A 370 12.72 16.93 18.51
C SER A 370 13.45 18.16 17.95
N ARG A 371 13.83 19.15 18.77
CA ARG A 371 14.57 20.34 18.31
C ARG A 371 16.10 20.21 18.34
N HIS A 372 16.65 19.21 19.03
CA HIS A 372 18.11 19.13 19.27
C HIS A 372 18.88 18.16 18.37
N SER A 373 18.22 17.38 17.49
CA SER A 373 18.92 16.48 16.55
C SER A 373 19.31 17.13 15.20
N LYS A 374 19.11 18.46 15.05
CA LYS A 374 19.54 19.21 13.86
C LYS A 374 20.96 19.78 13.95
N SER A 375 21.70 19.50 15.02
CA SER A 375 23.07 19.96 15.21
C SER A 375 23.93 18.83 15.74
N GLU A 376 24.37 17.93 14.88
CA GLU A 376 25.65 17.20 15.01
C GLU A 376 26.03 16.54 13.68
#